data_AF-A0A6B2JKL5-F1
#
_entry.id   AF-A0A6B2JKL5-F1
#
_cell.length_a   1.000
_cell.length_b   1.000
_cell.length_c   1.000
_cell.angle_alpha   90.00
_cell.angle_beta   90.00
_cell.angle_gamma   90.00
#
_symmetry.space_group_name_H-M   'P 1'
#
loop_
_entity.id
_entity.type
_entity.pdbx_description
1 polymer ?
#
loop_
_entity_poly.entity_id
_entity_poly.type
_entity_poly.pdbx_seq_one_letter_code
_entity_poly.pdbx_strand_id
1 'polypeptide(L)'
;MKRRSFLTHSAAAGLAAGLPLRANAAEAVLLRDMYANGMDFSDLAQSLEGQRVTLEGYMAPPLKANSTFFVLTKMPMTVCPFCETEAEWPDDIAAVYTSRIYDVVYYSVKLLTTGRLELGTERDEETGFVSRLRLVDASFDRA
;
A
#
# COMPACT_ATOMS: atom_id res chain seq x y z
N MET A 1 -52.91 35.15 37.22
CA MET A 1 -51.84 36.13 37.55
C MET A 1 -50.76 35.41 38.34
N LYS A 2 -49.49 35.60 37.94
CA LYS A 2 -48.22 35.38 38.69
C LYS A 2 -47.97 33.95 39.24
N ARG A 3 -47.17 33.11 38.56
CA ARG A 3 -45.69 33.10 38.40
C ARG A 3 -44.96 32.38 39.55
N ARG A 4 -44.11 31.40 39.13
CA ARG A 4 -42.79 31.00 39.70
C ARG A 4 -42.84 29.96 40.85
N SER A 5 -42.00 28.92 40.97
CA SER A 5 -40.74 28.59 40.27
C SER A 5 -40.11 27.31 40.88
N PHE A 6 -39.66 26.35 40.04
CA PHE A 6 -38.41 25.54 40.10
C PHE A 6 -38.19 24.56 41.31
N LEU A 7 -37.53 23.39 41.24
CA LEU A 7 -36.60 22.75 40.29
C LEU A 7 -36.85 21.22 40.22
N THR A 8 -37.00 20.68 39.02
CA THR A 8 -36.81 19.25 38.72
C THR A 8 -35.34 19.00 38.37
N HIS A 9 -34.73 17.99 39.02
CA HIS A 9 -33.35 17.57 38.78
C HIS A 9 -33.20 16.99 37.37
N SER A 10 -32.38 17.62 36.54
CA SER A 10 -31.90 17.05 35.27
C SER A 10 -30.61 16.29 35.50
N ALA A 11 -30.67 14.95 35.43
CA ALA A 11 -29.49 14.13 35.17
C ALA A 11 -29.38 13.96 33.65
N ALA A 12 -28.59 14.80 32.99
CA ALA A 12 -28.34 14.73 31.56
C ALA A 12 -27.21 13.73 31.26
N ALA A 13 -27.50 12.85 30.31
CA ALA A 13 -26.66 11.77 29.81
C ALA A 13 -25.29 12.24 29.31
N GLY A 14 -24.24 11.49 29.68
CA GLY A 14 -22.91 11.63 29.10
C GLY A 14 -22.92 11.14 27.64
N LEU A 15 -22.96 12.07 26.69
CA LEU A 15 -22.57 11.82 25.31
C LEU A 15 -21.04 11.76 25.24
N ALA A 16 -20.49 10.55 25.20
CA ALA A 16 -19.11 10.32 24.79
C ALA A 16 -18.99 10.70 23.31
N ALA A 17 -18.59 11.93 23.04
CA ALA A 17 -18.25 12.41 21.71
C ALA A 17 -17.07 11.59 21.18
N GLY A 18 -17.32 10.75 20.17
CA GLY A 18 -16.29 10.07 19.42
C GLY A 18 -15.35 11.09 18.80
N LEU A 19 -14.09 11.10 19.24
CA LEU A 19 -13.02 11.80 18.55
C LEU A 19 -12.85 11.16 17.17
N PRO A 20 -12.93 11.90 16.06
CA PRO A 20 -12.53 11.36 14.78
C PRO A 20 -11.03 11.08 14.85
N LEU A 21 -10.67 9.80 14.83
CA LEU A 21 -9.29 9.38 14.63
C LEU A 21 -8.91 9.91 13.24
N ARG A 22 -8.19 11.02 13.19
CA ARG A 22 -7.63 11.52 11.93
C ARG A 22 -6.59 10.49 11.50
N ALA A 23 -6.96 9.66 10.54
CA ALA A 23 -6.00 8.90 9.77
C ALA A 23 -5.05 9.92 9.15
N ASN A 24 -3.82 10.00 9.66
CA ASN A 24 -2.74 10.65 8.93
C ASN A 24 -2.64 9.84 7.63
N ALA A 25 -3.06 10.44 6.52
CA ALA A 25 -2.68 9.94 5.21
C ALA A 25 -1.15 10.01 5.20
N ALA A 26 -0.50 8.87 5.45
CA ALA A 26 0.94 8.76 5.32
C ALA A 26 1.27 9.24 3.91
N GLU A 27 2.14 10.24 3.82
CA GLU A 27 2.55 10.81 2.53
C GLU A 27 3.07 9.67 1.65
N ALA A 28 2.61 9.61 0.40
CA ALA A 28 2.96 8.51 -0.49
C ALA A 28 4.47 8.56 -0.77
N VAL A 29 5.15 7.45 -0.55
CA VAL A 29 6.58 7.33 -0.81
C VAL A 29 6.78 6.93 -2.27
N LEU A 30 7.76 7.56 -2.92
CA LEU A 30 8.10 7.22 -4.29
C LEU A 30 8.86 5.90 -4.30
N LEU A 31 8.51 5.02 -5.24
CA LEU A 31 9.15 3.71 -5.37
C LEU A 31 10.68 3.80 -5.54
N ARG A 32 11.16 4.84 -6.25
CA ARG A 32 12.60 5.10 -6.42
C ARG A 32 13.33 5.34 -5.09
N ASP A 33 12.63 5.86 -4.09
CA ASP A 33 13.23 6.23 -2.80
C ASP A 33 13.42 4.97 -1.93
N MET A 34 12.90 3.81 -2.35
CA MET A 34 13.13 2.51 -1.71
C MET A 34 14.48 1.88 -2.08
N TYR A 35 15.13 2.38 -3.12
CA TYR A 35 16.38 1.83 -3.65
C TYR A 35 17.51 2.84 -3.52
N ALA A 36 18.72 2.34 -3.21
CA ALA A 36 19.94 3.12 -3.21
C ALA A 36 20.55 3.18 -4.62
N ASN A 37 21.71 3.84 -4.75
CA ASN A 37 22.49 3.75 -5.98
C ASN A 37 23.15 2.37 -6.06
N GLY A 38 22.83 1.58 -7.08
CA GLY A 38 23.12 0.14 -7.09
C GLY A 38 21.98 -0.62 -6.43
N MET A 39 21.76 -1.87 -6.83
CA MET A 39 20.55 -2.67 -6.55
C MET A 39 20.23 -2.94 -5.05
N ASP A 40 20.77 -2.18 -4.11
CA ASP A 40 20.56 -2.30 -2.67
C ASP A 40 19.36 -1.47 -2.20
N PHE A 41 18.80 -1.83 -1.04
CA PHE A 41 17.72 -1.08 -0.40
C PHE A 41 18.25 0.20 0.25
N SER A 42 17.50 1.30 0.10
CA SER A 42 17.83 2.56 0.76
C SER A 42 17.70 2.48 2.28
N ASP A 43 18.35 3.40 3.00
CA ASP A 43 18.17 3.55 4.45
C ASP A 43 16.70 3.80 4.80
N LEU A 44 15.96 4.49 3.92
CA LEU A 44 14.53 4.72 4.08
C LEU A 44 13.77 3.39 4.04
N ALA A 45 14.00 2.55 3.02
CA ALA A 45 13.34 1.25 2.92
C ALA A 45 13.62 0.38 4.15
N GLN A 46 14.88 0.30 4.58
CA GLN A 46 15.26 -0.46 5.77
C GLN A 46 14.58 0.08 7.04
N SER A 47 14.47 1.40 7.18
CA SER A 47 13.78 2.01 8.33
C SER A 47 12.27 1.73 8.36
N LEU A 48 11.67 1.43 7.21
CA LEU A 48 10.25 1.18 7.03
C LEU A 48 9.90 -0.31 7.00
N GLU A 49 10.88 -1.21 7.07
CA GLU A 49 10.65 -2.66 7.06
C GLU A 49 9.66 -3.09 8.15
N GLY A 50 8.67 -3.89 7.77
CA GLY A 50 7.59 -4.34 8.65
C GLY A 50 6.49 -3.31 8.93
N GLN A 51 6.64 -2.06 8.47
CA GLN A 51 5.63 -1.00 8.66
C GLN A 51 4.63 -0.95 7.51
N ARG A 52 3.45 -0.34 7.75
CA ARG A 52 2.51 -0.02 6.66
C ARG A 52 2.95 1.25 5.96
N VAL A 53 3.23 1.15 4.67
CA VAL A 53 3.65 2.26 3.80
C VAL A 53 2.71 2.38 2.62
N THR A 54 2.64 3.59 2.04
CA THR A 54 1.91 3.84 0.79
C THR A 54 2.93 4.12 -0.30
N LEU A 55 2.94 3.33 -1.37
CA LEU A 55 3.78 3.53 -2.55
C LEU A 55 2.95 4.04 -3.72
N GLU A 56 3.52 4.99 -4.46
CA GLU A 56 2.97 5.47 -5.74
C GLU A 56 3.56 4.70 -6.92
N GLY A 57 2.73 4.28 -7.87
CA GLY A 57 3.21 3.64 -9.10
C GLY A 57 2.10 3.23 -10.06
N TYR A 58 2.40 2.28 -10.94
CA TYR A 58 1.52 1.78 -11.99
C TYR A 58 1.47 0.26 -11.97
N MET A 59 0.33 -0.33 -12.33
CA MET A 59 0.18 -1.78 -12.40
C MET A 59 0.80 -2.32 -13.69
N ALA A 60 1.79 -3.21 -13.58
CA ALA A 60 2.43 -3.86 -14.73
C ALA A 60 1.54 -4.97 -15.33
N PRO A 61 1.47 -5.11 -16.67
CA PRO A 61 0.84 -6.27 -17.35
C PRO A 61 1.77 -7.49 -17.36
N PRO A 62 1.35 -8.77 -17.22
CA PRO A 62 0.10 -9.34 -17.70
C PRO A 62 -0.93 -9.57 -16.61
N LEU A 63 -2.14 -9.08 -16.86
CA LEU A 63 -3.18 -8.95 -15.87
C LEU A 63 -3.98 -10.27 -15.83
N LYS A 64 -3.64 -11.17 -14.90
CA LYS A 64 -4.46 -12.37 -14.65
C LYS A 64 -5.76 -11.93 -13.99
N ALA A 65 -6.89 -12.27 -14.61
CA ALA A 65 -8.20 -12.05 -13.99
C ALA A 65 -8.30 -12.83 -12.67
N ASN A 66 -8.91 -12.22 -11.65
CA ASN A 66 -9.06 -12.79 -10.31
C ASN A 66 -7.75 -13.03 -9.53
N SER A 67 -6.72 -12.21 -9.76
CA SER A 67 -5.46 -12.32 -9.01
C SER A 67 -5.47 -11.50 -7.72
N THR A 68 -4.63 -11.90 -6.77
CA THR A 68 -4.21 -11.12 -5.59
C THR A 68 -2.79 -10.59 -5.72
N PHE A 69 -2.15 -10.78 -6.88
CA PHE A 69 -0.76 -10.44 -7.11
C PHE A 69 -0.58 -9.56 -8.35
N PHE A 70 0.18 -8.47 -8.22
CA PHE A 70 0.68 -7.70 -9.35
C PHE A 70 2.04 -7.09 -9.05
N VAL A 71 2.69 -6.58 -10.10
CA VAL A 71 3.93 -5.80 -9.98
C VAL A 71 3.59 -4.32 -10.11
N LEU A 72 3.98 -3.52 -9.12
CA LEU A 72 3.90 -2.07 -9.13
C LEU A 72 5.20 -1.51 -9.73
N THR A 73 5.11 -0.65 -10.73
CA THR A 73 6.26 -0.05 -11.42
C THR A 73 6.31 1.46 -11.18
N LYS A 74 7.51 2.04 -11.22
CA LYS A 74 7.69 3.50 -11.13
C LYS A 74 7.04 4.27 -12.27
N MET A 75 7.02 3.68 -13.47
CA MET A 75 6.51 4.29 -14.70
C MET A 75 5.53 3.34 -15.41
N PRO A 76 4.61 3.86 -16.24
CA PRO A 76 3.72 3.02 -17.05
C PRO A 76 4.53 2.10 -17.98
N MET A 77 4.23 0.80 -17.99
CA MET A 77 4.87 -0.17 -18.87
C MET A 77 3.83 -1.01 -19.59
N THR A 78 4.10 -1.33 -20.86
CA THR A 78 3.24 -2.21 -21.67
C THR A 78 3.57 -3.69 -21.50
N VAL A 79 4.71 -4.01 -20.88
CA VAL A 79 5.20 -5.36 -20.59
C VAL A 79 5.86 -5.37 -19.21
N CYS A 80 5.54 -6.34 -18.36
CA CYS A 80 6.24 -6.54 -17.09
C CYS A 80 7.62 -7.18 -17.34
N PRO A 81 8.70 -6.62 -16.79
CA PRO A 81 9.97 -7.33 -16.64
C PRO A 81 9.79 -8.40 -15.56
N PHE A 82 9.32 -9.57 -15.94
CA PHE A 82 9.14 -10.68 -15.01
C PHE A 82 10.53 -11.23 -14.64
N CYS A 83 10.86 -11.26 -13.35
CA CYS A 83 12.17 -11.70 -12.86
C CYS A 83 12.13 -13.19 -12.47
N GLU A 84 13.02 -14.00 -13.04
CA GLU A 84 13.16 -15.41 -12.67
C GLU A 84 14.22 -15.60 -11.56
N THR A 85 15.14 -14.64 -11.44
CA THR A 85 16.25 -14.65 -10.47
C THR A 85 16.41 -13.30 -9.75
N GLU A 86 17.13 -13.29 -8.62
CA GLU A 86 17.43 -12.06 -7.87
C GLU A 86 18.24 -11.06 -8.71
N ALA A 87 19.16 -11.54 -9.54
CA ALA A 87 20.03 -10.71 -10.38
C ALA A 87 19.26 -9.98 -11.50
N GLU A 88 18.04 -10.43 -11.82
CA GLU A 88 17.16 -9.81 -12.81
C GLU A 88 16.19 -8.80 -12.20
N TRP A 89 16.17 -8.65 -10.87
CA TRP A 89 15.27 -7.74 -10.17
C TRP A 89 15.67 -6.27 -10.40
N PRO A 90 14.83 -5.43 -11.04
CA PRO A 90 15.12 -4.03 -11.25
C PRO A 90 14.89 -3.19 -9.98
N ASP A 91 15.54 -2.04 -9.91
CA ASP A 91 15.53 -1.10 -8.79
C ASP A 91 14.34 -0.10 -8.83
N ASP A 92 13.28 -0.45 -9.55
CA ASP A 92 12.13 0.44 -9.75
C ASP A 92 10.78 -0.28 -9.81
N ILE A 93 10.72 -1.48 -9.22
CA ILE A 93 9.48 -2.27 -9.08
C ILE A 93 9.23 -2.70 -7.62
N ALA A 94 7.99 -3.05 -7.32
CA ALA A 94 7.57 -3.72 -6.09
C ALA A 94 6.62 -4.87 -6.43
N ALA A 95 6.77 -6.00 -5.74
CA ALA A 95 5.75 -7.04 -5.72
C ALA A 95 4.61 -6.62 -4.80
N VAL A 96 3.37 -6.77 -5.23
CA VAL A 96 2.19 -6.42 -4.42
C VAL A 96 1.32 -7.64 -4.26
N TYR A 97 1.07 -8.01 -3.01
CA TYR A 97 0.16 -9.07 -2.57
C TYR A 97 -1.02 -8.44 -1.85
N THR A 98 -2.16 -8.38 -2.54
CA THR A 98 -3.38 -7.77 -2.02
C THR A 98 -4.12 -8.71 -1.07
N SER A 99 -4.79 -8.15 -0.06
CA SER A 99 -5.60 -8.95 0.87
C SER A 99 -6.87 -9.55 0.23
N ARG A 100 -7.24 -9.11 -0.97
CA ARG A 100 -8.45 -9.52 -1.71
C ARG A 100 -8.18 -9.52 -3.20
N ILE A 101 -8.96 -10.32 -3.93
CA ILE A 101 -8.99 -10.29 -5.39
C ILE A 101 -9.36 -8.88 -5.87
N TYR A 102 -8.66 -8.39 -6.89
CA TYR A 102 -8.87 -7.05 -7.43
C TYR A 102 -9.27 -7.07 -8.91
N ASP A 103 -9.94 -6.00 -9.33
CA ASP A 103 -10.19 -5.72 -10.74
C ASP A 103 -8.96 -5.09 -11.39
N VAL A 104 -8.60 -5.64 -12.53
CA VAL A 104 -7.47 -5.21 -13.34
C VAL A 104 -7.55 -3.71 -13.67
N VAL A 105 -6.48 -2.98 -13.35
CA VAL A 105 -6.34 -1.55 -13.70
C VAL A 105 -5.37 -1.40 -14.86
N TYR A 106 -5.70 -0.52 -15.80
CA TYR A 106 -4.86 -0.26 -16.97
C TYR A 106 -3.55 0.43 -16.56
N TYR A 107 -2.43 0.04 -17.18
CA TYR A 107 -1.07 0.47 -16.81
C TYR A 107 -0.83 1.99 -16.91
N SER A 108 -1.72 2.75 -17.56
CA SER A 108 -1.64 4.21 -17.62
C SER A 108 -2.25 4.91 -16.40
N VAL A 109 -2.94 4.18 -15.54
CA VAL A 109 -3.59 4.71 -14.33
C VAL A 109 -2.62 4.59 -13.16
N LYS A 110 -2.37 5.73 -12.53
CA LYS A 110 -1.53 5.81 -11.33
C LYS A 110 -2.29 5.28 -10.11
N LEU A 111 -1.59 4.53 -9.27
CA LEU A 111 -2.11 3.90 -8.06
C LEU A 111 -1.36 4.40 -6.83
N LEU A 112 -2.10 4.51 -5.73
CA LEU A 112 -1.58 4.60 -4.36
C LEU A 112 -1.80 3.24 -3.69
N THR A 113 -0.72 2.49 -3.48
CA THR A 113 -0.80 1.13 -2.94
C THR A 113 -0.27 1.11 -1.51
N THR A 114 -1.14 0.77 -0.56
CA THR A 114 -0.80 0.68 0.86
C THR A 114 -0.67 -0.76 1.30
N GLY A 115 0.46 -1.16 1.88
CA GLY A 115 0.69 -2.50 2.41
C GLY A 115 1.78 -2.51 3.47
N ARG A 116 1.99 -3.67 4.11
CA ARG A 116 3.16 -3.88 4.96
C ARG A 116 4.39 -4.09 4.08
N LEU A 117 5.45 -3.33 4.32
CA LEU A 117 6.71 -3.45 3.59
C LEU A 117 7.49 -4.67 4.08
N GLU A 118 7.88 -5.55 3.16
CA GLU A 118 8.79 -6.66 3.42
C GLU A 118 9.95 -6.61 2.43
N LEU A 119 11.17 -6.76 2.95
CA LEU A 119 12.40 -6.71 2.19
C LEU A 119 13.07 -8.09 2.15
N GLY A 120 13.99 -8.27 1.21
CA GLY A 120 14.76 -9.50 1.05
C GLY A 120 14.21 -10.44 -0.02
N THR A 121 15.05 -11.36 -0.47
CA THR A 121 14.75 -12.26 -1.60
C THR A 121 13.81 -13.37 -1.18
N GLU A 122 12.68 -13.49 -1.88
CA GLU A 122 11.70 -14.55 -1.70
C GLU A 122 11.22 -15.05 -3.06
N ARG A 123 11.01 -16.36 -3.18
CA ARG A 123 10.38 -16.96 -4.36
C ARG A 123 8.97 -17.39 -3.99
N ASP A 124 8.00 -16.88 -4.73
CA ASP A 124 6.61 -17.26 -4.61
C ASP A 124 6.41 -18.70 -5.11
N GLU A 125 5.84 -19.58 -4.26
CA GLU A 125 5.70 -21.00 -4.57
C GLU A 125 4.66 -21.27 -5.68
N GLU A 126 3.66 -20.40 -5.84
CA GLU A 126 2.57 -20.59 -6.81
C GLU A 126 2.98 -20.11 -8.21
N THR A 127 3.62 -18.95 -8.29
CA THR A 127 3.96 -18.27 -9.54
C THR A 127 5.40 -18.48 -9.97
N GLY A 128 6.27 -18.90 -9.04
CA GLY A 128 7.72 -18.97 -9.24
C GLY A 128 8.40 -17.59 -9.30
N PHE A 129 7.66 -16.50 -9.09
CA PHE A 129 8.18 -15.13 -9.18
C PHE A 129 9.17 -14.85 -8.05
N VAL A 130 10.33 -14.28 -8.38
CA VAL A 130 11.31 -13.84 -7.39
C VAL A 130 11.07 -12.38 -7.06
N SER A 131 10.94 -12.07 -5.78
CA SER A 131 10.74 -10.71 -5.27
C SER A 131 11.79 -10.31 -4.25
N ARG A 132 12.17 -9.02 -4.26
CA ARG A 132 13.09 -8.44 -3.27
C ARG A 132 12.39 -7.40 -2.38
N LEU A 133 11.47 -6.63 -2.97
CA LEU A 133 10.63 -5.68 -2.24
C LEU A 133 9.17 -6.06 -2.43
N ARG A 134 8.44 -6.22 -1.32
CA ARG A 134 7.05 -6.63 -1.28
C ARG A 134 6.19 -5.64 -0.48
N LEU A 135 4.98 -5.39 -0.97
CA LEU A 135 3.87 -4.91 -0.18
C LEU A 135 2.88 -6.06 0.03
N VAL A 136 2.79 -6.54 1.26
CA VAL A 136 1.85 -7.60 1.63
C VAL A 136 0.66 -7.04 2.42
N ASP A 137 -0.43 -7.79 2.48
CA ASP A 137 -1.71 -7.33 3.03
C ASP A 137 -2.11 -5.96 2.45
N ALA A 138 -1.94 -5.85 1.13
CA ALA A 138 -2.03 -4.60 0.43
C ALA A 138 -3.46 -4.29 -0.04
N SER A 139 -3.74 -3.00 -0.16
CA SER A 139 -4.88 -2.43 -0.85
C SER A 139 -4.41 -1.26 -1.70
N PHE A 140 -5.13 -0.92 -2.76
CA PHE A 140 -4.76 0.21 -3.59
C PHE A 140 -5.97 1.04 -3.99
N ASP A 141 -5.73 2.32 -4.24
CA ASP A 141 -6.68 3.27 -4.78
C ASP A 141 -6.09 3.93 -6.03
N ARG A 142 -6.96 4.46 -6.89
CA ARG A 142 -6.52 5.31 -8.01
C ARG A 142 -6.12 6.68 -7.43
N ALA A 143 -4.96 7.18 -7.84
CA ALA A 143 -4.44 8.48 -7.41
C ALA A 143 -5.26 9.65 -7.96
#